data_AF-A0A5C7N0I4-F1
#
_entry.id   AF-A0A5C7N0I4-F1
#
_cell.length_a   1.000
_cell.length_b   1.000
_cell.length_c   1.000
_cell.angle_alpha   90.00
_cell.angle_beta   90.00
_cell.angle_gamma   90.00
#
_symmetry.space_group_name_H-M   'P 1'
#
loop_
_entity.id
_entity.type
_entity.pdbx_description
1 polymer ?
#
loop_
_entity_poly.entity_id
_entity_poly.type
_entity_poly.pdbx_seq_one_letter_code
_entity_poly.pdbx_strand_id
1 'polypeptide(L)'
;MSLLNRQGSATIFAEPCTYPAYPMAEPLKEMFNRAYFERLAKEVETAMPNVKRTALVKDLLNGNEGRELNARMRHASITLRTHLTLDFRKAVKVLKDLAPRMPKGYT
;
A
#
# COMPACT_ATOMS: atom_id res chain seq x y z
N MET A 1 0.12 -54.30 -33.76
CA MET A 1 -0.78 -53.18 -34.11
C MET A 1 -1.99 -53.29 -33.21
N SER A 2 -2.42 -52.35 -32.36
CA SER A 2 -2.02 -50.98 -31.98
C SER A 2 -2.78 -50.70 -30.67
N LEU A 3 -2.13 -50.32 -29.56
CA LEU A 3 -2.03 -48.95 -29.01
C LEU A 3 -3.31 -48.08 -29.03
N LEU A 4 -3.79 -47.72 -27.83
CA LEU A 4 -4.23 -46.40 -27.27
C LEU A 4 -5.32 -46.66 -26.21
N ASN A 5 -5.11 -46.45 -24.90
CA ASN A 5 -4.91 -45.20 -24.18
C ASN A 5 -5.88 -44.08 -24.60
N ARG A 6 -6.92 -43.81 -23.78
CA ARG A 6 -7.23 -42.46 -23.24
C ARG A 6 -8.49 -42.44 -22.35
N GLN A 7 -8.20 -42.22 -21.06
CA GLN A 7 -8.78 -41.19 -20.18
C GLN A 7 -10.24 -41.29 -19.72
N GLY A 8 -10.34 -41.52 -18.41
CA GLY A 8 -11.54 -41.47 -17.60
C GLY A 8 -12.19 -40.09 -17.52
N SER A 9 -13.51 -40.14 -17.39
CA SER A 9 -14.40 -39.02 -17.09
C SER A 9 -14.09 -38.49 -15.69
N ALA A 10 -13.50 -37.30 -15.60
CA ALA A 10 -13.21 -36.63 -14.36
C ALA A 10 -14.48 -35.92 -13.85
N THR A 11 -15.24 -36.60 -13.00
CA THR A 11 -16.24 -35.97 -12.14
C THR A 11 -15.50 -35.18 -11.04
N ILE A 12 -15.05 -33.97 -11.36
CA ILE A 12 -14.50 -33.05 -10.35
C ILE A 12 -15.70 -32.35 -9.70
N PHE A 13 -16.07 -32.81 -8.51
CA PHE A 13 -16.82 -32.01 -7.55
C PHE A 13 -16.03 -30.71 -7.32
N ALA A 14 -16.57 -29.59 -7.80
CA ALA A 14 -16.09 -28.27 -7.37
C ALA A 14 -16.67 -28.03 -5.97
N GLU A 15 -15.97 -28.50 -4.95
CA GLU A 15 -16.17 -27.98 -3.61
C GLU A 15 -15.89 -26.46 -3.65
N PRO A 16 -16.77 -25.60 -3.14
CA PRO A 16 -16.49 -24.17 -3.11
C PRO A 16 -15.26 -23.99 -2.22
N CYS A 17 -14.16 -23.53 -2.82
CA CYS A 17 -12.97 -23.07 -2.10
C CYS A 17 -13.39 -21.92 -1.19
N THR A 18 -13.92 -22.24 -0.02
CA THR A 18 -14.09 -21.32 1.09
C THR A 18 -12.69 -21.13 1.66
N TYR A 19 -11.99 -20.12 1.14
CA TYR A 19 -10.79 -19.63 1.80
C TYR A 19 -11.24 -19.15 3.18
N PRO A 20 -10.72 -19.71 4.30
CA PRO A 20 -10.91 -19.05 5.58
C PRO A 20 -10.32 -17.64 5.42
N ALA A 21 -11.12 -16.62 5.72
CA ALA A 21 -10.65 -15.24 5.74
C ALA A 21 -9.48 -15.18 6.72
N TYR A 22 -8.26 -15.18 6.20
CA TYR A 22 -7.05 -15.16 7.01
C TYR A 22 -7.04 -13.87 7.84
N PRO A 23 -6.99 -13.94 9.19
CA PRO A 23 -6.85 -12.76 10.06
C PRO A 23 -5.50 -12.04 9.91
N MET A 24 -4.63 -12.50 9.01
CA MET A 24 -3.30 -11.94 8.73
C MET A 24 -3.34 -10.66 7.87
N ALA A 25 -4.48 -10.29 7.28
CA ALA A 25 -4.61 -9.08 6.45
C ALA A 25 -4.98 -7.82 7.27
N GLU A 26 -5.59 -7.98 8.45
CA GLU A 26 -5.97 -6.86 9.32
C GLU A 26 -4.76 -6.05 9.83
N PRO A 27 -3.65 -6.67 10.29
CA PRO A 27 -2.47 -5.94 10.76
C PRO A 27 -1.79 -5.11 9.65
N LEU A 28 -1.85 -5.59 8.41
CA LEU A 28 -1.37 -4.86 7.23
C LEU A 28 -2.18 -3.60 6.95
N LYS A 29 -3.50 -3.68 7.11
CA LYS A 29 -4.39 -2.53 6.94
C LYS A 29 -4.20 -1.50 8.06
N GLU A 30 -3.90 -1.93 9.28
CA GLU A 30 -3.59 -1.06 10.42
C GLU A 30 -2.26 -0.31 10.30
N MET A 31 -1.33 -0.72 9.43
CA MET A 31 -0.10 0.05 9.18
C MET A 31 -0.36 1.44 8.61
N PHE A 32 -1.38 1.57 7.75
CA PHE A 32 -1.76 2.83 7.11
C PHE A 32 -2.75 3.61 7.99
N ASN A 33 -2.44 3.69 9.27
CA ASN A 33 -3.18 4.46 10.25
C ASN A 33 -2.77 5.93 10.23
N ARG A 34 -3.50 6.74 11.00
CA ARG A 34 -3.23 8.17 11.14
C ARG A 34 -1.84 8.48 11.68
N ALA A 35 -1.35 7.73 12.66
CA ALA A 35 -0.02 7.96 13.24
C ALA A 35 1.10 7.75 12.21
N TYR A 36 0.95 6.76 11.34
CA TYR A 36 1.86 6.53 10.22
C TYR A 36 1.90 7.72 9.26
N PHE A 37 0.73 8.21 8.82
CA PHE A 37 0.66 9.35 7.90
C PHE A 37 1.13 10.66 8.54
N GLU A 38 0.87 10.86 9.84
CA GLU A 38 1.39 12.03 10.56
C GLU A 38 2.92 12.02 10.66
N ARG A 39 3.51 10.85 10.88
CA ARG A 39 4.98 10.68 10.91
C ARG A 39 5.58 10.86 9.51
N LEU A 40 4.99 10.23 8.50
CA LEU A 40 5.38 10.43 7.10
C LEU A 40 5.38 11.91 6.73
N ALA A 41 4.30 12.63 7.04
CA ALA A 41 4.19 14.05 6.70
C ALA A 41 5.20 14.93 7.45
N LYS A 42 5.56 14.58 8.69
CA LYS A 42 6.61 15.26 9.46
C LYS A 42 8.00 15.05 8.82
N GLU A 43 8.32 13.83 8.41
CA GLU A 43 9.60 13.54 7.75
C GLU A 43 9.68 14.23 6.37
N VAL A 44 8.55 14.28 5.63
CA VAL A 44 8.46 15.02 4.37
C VAL A 44 8.68 16.52 4.59
N GLU A 45 8.06 17.13 5.60
CA GLU A 45 8.26 18.54 5.95
C GLU A 45 9.73 18.82 6.34
N THR A 46 10.38 17.89 7.04
CA THR A 46 11.80 17.99 7.39
C THR A 46 12.70 17.95 6.15
N ALA A 47 12.41 17.07 5.19
CA ALA A 47 13.15 16.99 3.93
C ALA A 47 12.80 18.12 2.95
N MET A 48 11.60 18.68 3.07
CA MET A 48 11.05 19.73 2.20
C MET A 48 10.18 20.70 3.00
N PRO A 49 10.75 21.80 3.53
CA PRO A 49 10.03 22.76 4.38
C PRO A 49 8.91 23.51 3.64
N ASN A 50 8.89 23.46 2.30
CA ASN A 50 7.80 24.03 1.49
C ASN A 50 6.51 23.19 1.51
N VAL A 51 6.56 21.94 1.99
CA VAL A 51 5.38 21.08 2.10
C VAL A 51 4.59 21.44 3.34
N LYS A 52 3.28 21.70 3.17
CA LYS A 52 2.37 21.96 4.28
C LYS A 52 1.94 20.65 4.92
N ARG A 53 2.59 20.27 6.03
CA ARG A 53 2.33 19.02 6.76
C ARG A 53 0.83 18.78 7.03
N THR A 54 0.12 19.78 7.54
CA THR A 54 -1.30 19.64 7.90
C THR A 54 -2.20 19.36 6.69
N ALA A 55 -1.91 20.00 5.56
CA ALA A 55 -2.62 19.75 4.30
C ALA A 55 -2.31 18.33 3.77
N LEU A 56 -1.04 17.92 3.80
CA LEU A 56 -0.61 16.59 3.39
C LEU A 56 -1.30 15.48 4.20
N VAL A 57 -1.33 15.58 5.54
CA VAL A 57 -2.01 14.60 6.40
C VAL A 57 -3.51 14.54 6.11
N LYS A 58 -4.16 15.70 5.97
CA LYS A 58 -5.59 15.78 5.66
C LYS A 58 -5.91 15.05 4.35
N ASP A 59 -5.11 15.28 3.30
CA ASP A 59 -5.32 14.65 2.00
C ASP A 59 -5.01 13.15 2.03
N LEU A 60 -4.01 12.71 2.81
CA LEU A 60 -3.68 11.30 3.00
C LEU A 60 -4.81 10.54 3.72
N LEU A 61 -5.45 11.15 4.72
CA LEU A 61 -6.55 10.56 5.47
C LEU A 61 -7.90 10.62 4.72
N ASN A 62 -8.04 11.53 3.76
CA ASN A 62 -9.28 11.74 3.04
C ASN A 62 -9.72 10.47 2.27
N GLY A 63 -10.77 9.83 2.77
CA GLY A 63 -11.30 8.58 2.23
C GLY A 63 -10.35 7.38 2.41
N ASN A 64 -9.43 7.40 3.38
CA ASN A 64 -8.51 6.29 3.65
C ASN A 64 -9.24 5.09 4.27
N GLU A 65 -10.20 5.32 5.17
CA GLU A 65 -10.91 4.27 5.93
C GLU A 65 -11.67 3.30 5.01
N GLY A 66 -12.38 3.82 4.01
CA GLY A 66 -13.17 3.02 3.06
C GLY A 66 -12.36 2.41 1.89
N ARG A 67 -11.04 2.61 1.83
CA ARG A 67 -10.19 2.06 0.75
C ARG A 67 -9.60 0.73 1.14
N GLU A 68 -9.57 -0.20 0.18
CA GLU A 68 -8.74 -1.41 0.27
C GLU A 68 -7.24 -1.09 0.31
N LEU A 69 -6.44 -2.01 0.83
CA LEU A 69 -5.00 -1.82 1.10
C LEU A 69 -4.23 -1.25 -0.12
N ASN A 70 -4.38 -1.88 -1.29
CA ASN A 70 -3.74 -1.41 -2.53
C ASN A 70 -4.21 -0.02 -2.95
N ALA A 71 -5.50 0.29 -2.72
CA ALA A 71 -6.05 1.61 -3.00
C ALA A 71 -5.53 2.68 -2.03
N ARG A 72 -5.28 2.33 -0.76
CA ARG A 72 -4.61 3.20 0.23
C ARG A 72 -3.18 3.52 -0.20
N MET A 73 -2.41 2.51 -0.59
CA MET A 73 -1.03 2.68 -1.08
C MET A 73 -0.97 3.57 -2.32
N ARG A 74 -1.87 3.34 -3.29
CA ARG A 74 -1.97 4.16 -4.49
C ARG A 74 -2.36 5.60 -4.17
N HIS A 75 -3.35 5.79 -3.29
CA HIS A 75 -3.79 7.10 -2.82
C HIS A 75 -2.63 7.87 -2.19
N ALA A 76 -1.93 7.26 -1.23
CA ALA A 76 -0.79 7.88 -0.57
C ALA A 76 0.29 8.34 -1.57
N SER A 77 0.59 7.50 -2.58
CA SER A 77 1.58 7.82 -3.61
C SER A 77 1.15 8.98 -4.50
N ILE A 78 -0.12 9.04 -4.91
CA ILE A 78 -0.66 10.13 -5.73
C ILE A 78 -0.70 11.43 -4.92
N THR A 79 -1.17 11.38 -3.67
CA THR A 79 -1.19 12.54 -2.78
C THR A 79 0.21 13.09 -2.55
N LEU A 80 1.18 12.23 -2.25
CA LEU A 80 2.58 12.63 -2.15
C LEU A 80 3.06 13.31 -3.43
N ARG A 81 2.76 12.76 -4.61
CA ARG A 81 3.13 13.38 -5.90
C ARG A 81 2.54 14.78 -6.08
N THR A 82 1.31 15.01 -5.64
CA THR A 82 0.65 16.33 -5.73
C THR A 82 1.32 17.36 -4.81
N HIS A 83 1.74 16.95 -3.61
CA HIS A 83 2.40 17.82 -2.64
C HIS A 83 3.89 18.02 -2.93
N LEU A 84 4.54 17.03 -3.54
CA LEU A 84 5.91 17.09 -4.03
C LEU A 84 5.92 17.74 -5.42
N THR A 85 5.83 19.07 -5.48
CA THR A 85 5.93 19.89 -6.71
C THR A 85 7.36 19.93 -7.28
N LEU A 86 8.05 18.79 -7.26
CA LEU A 86 9.42 18.62 -7.71
C LEU A 86 9.46 17.81 -9.00
N ASP A 87 10.54 18.02 -9.75
CA ASP A 87 10.97 17.07 -10.78
C ASP A 87 11.02 15.65 -10.23
N PHE A 88 10.60 14.67 -11.04
CA PHE A 88 10.56 13.26 -10.64
C PHE A 88 11.87 12.78 -9.99
N ARG A 89 13.03 13.16 -10.57
CA ARG A 89 14.34 12.76 -10.03
C ARG A 89 14.62 13.37 -8.65
N LYS A 90 14.19 14.61 -8.40
CA LYS A 90 14.31 15.27 -7.10
C LYS A 90 13.35 14.65 -6.08
N ALA A 91 12.10 14.39 -6.48
CA ALA A 91 11.13 13.70 -5.64
C ALA A 91 11.62 12.31 -5.22
N VAL A 92 12.15 11.51 -6.14
CA VAL A 92 12.74 10.19 -5.82
C VAL A 92 13.94 10.31 -4.88
N LYS A 93 14.78 11.34 -5.03
CA LYS A 93 15.89 11.59 -4.10
C LYS A 93 15.39 11.84 -2.67
N VAL A 94 14.36 12.68 -2.52
CA VAL A 94 13.72 12.95 -1.22
C VAL A 94 13.11 11.67 -0.63
N LEU A 95 12.41 10.87 -1.43
CA LEU A 95 11.82 9.61 -0.97
C LEU A 95 12.89 8.59 -0.54
N LYS A 96 14.03 8.52 -1.25
CA LYS A 96 15.16 7.66 -0.87
C LYS A 96 15.79 8.09 0.46
N ASP A 97 15.87 9.39 0.72
CA ASP A 97 16.39 9.95 1.97
C ASP A 97 15.41 9.76 3.14
N LEU A 98 14.11 9.75 2.84
CA LEU A 98 13.05 9.53 3.83
C LEU A 98 12.88 8.05 4.22
N ALA A 99 13.06 7.12 3.28
CA ALA A 99 12.91 5.68 3.51
C ALA A 99 13.65 5.13 4.76
N PRO A 100 14.92 5.49 5.04
CA PRO A 100 15.61 5.03 6.25
C PRO A 100 15.11 5.68 7.55
N ARG A 101 14.38 6.80 7.49
CA ARG A 101 13.81 7.50 8.66
C ARG A 101 12.46 6.95 9.11
N MET A 102 11.81 6.19 8.23
CA MET A 102 10.57 5.48 8.53
C MET A 102 10.88 4.19 9.30
N PRO A 103 10.01 3.77 10.23
CA PRO A 103 10.20 2.52 10.97
C PRO A 103 10.27 1.33 10.01
N LYS A 104 11.28 0.48 10.21
CA LYS A 104 11.42 -0.79 9.48
C LYS A 104 10.65 -1.87 10.22
N GLY A 105 9.61 -2.41 9.59
CA GLY A 105 8.96 -3.64 10.04
C GLY A 105 7.60 -3.45 10.73
N TYR A 106 6.88 -4.56 10.75
CA TYR A 106 5.64 -4.77 11.49
C TYR A 106 5.97 -5.05 12.95
N THR A 107 5.37 -4.29 13.86
CA THR A 107 5.27 -4.64 15.28
C THR A 107 3.84 -4.38 15.70
#